data_AF-A0A350DGT2-F1
#
_entry.id   AF-A0A350DGT2-F1
#
_cell.length_a   1.000
_cell.length_b   1.000
_cell.length_c   1.000
_cell.angle_alpha   90.00
_cell.angle_beta   90.00
_cell.angle_gamma   90.00
#
_symmetry.space_group_name_H-M   'P 1'
#
loop_
_entity.id
_entity.type
_entity.pdbx_description
1 polymer ?
#
loop_
_entity_poly.entity_id
_entity_poly.type
_entity_poly.pdbx_seq_one_letter_code
_entity_poly.pdbx_strand_id
1 'polypeptide(L)' 'MALPTSIKLFEMAPRDGLQNEPGTLVPTATKIELIERLANAGIR' A
#
# COMPACT_ATOMS: atom_id res chain seq x y z
N MET A 1 -5.21 -25.35 -17.71
CA MET A 1 -4.64 -25.02 -16.38
C MET A 1 -5.74 -24.44 -15.51
N ALA A 2 -5.88 -24.91 -14.27
CA ALA A 2 -6.82 -24.33 -13.31
C ALA A 2 -6.17 -23.15 -12.59
N LEU A 3 -6.96 -22.13 -12.27
CA LEU A 3 -6.49 -20.96 -11.51
C LEU A 3 -6.31 -21.30 -10.01
N PRO A 4 -5.46 -20.57 -9.29
CA PRO A 4 -5.34 -20.71 -7.84
C PRO A 4 -6.65 -20.38 -7.13
N THR A 5 -6.93 -21.07 -6.03
CA THR A 5 -8.13 -20.83 -5.19
C THR A 5 -7.93 -19.70 -4.17
N SER A 6 -6.70 -19.24 -3.99
CA SER A 6 -6.35 -18.13 -3.09
C SER A 6 -5.12 -17.39 -3.62
N ILE A 7 -5.09 -16.07 -3.39
CA ILE A 7 -3.92 -15.24 -3.64
C ILE A 7 -3.62 -14.39 -2.42
N LYS A 8 -2.37 -13.95 -2.28
CA LYS A 8 -1.97 -12.93 -1.31
C LYS A 8 -1.59 -11.66 -2.08
N LEU A 9 -2.22 -10.55 -1.72
CA LEU A 9 -1.90 -9.25 -2.26
C LEU A 9 -0.93 -8.54 -1.31
N PHE A 10 0.23 -8.16 -1.82
CA PHE A 10 1.24 -7.42 -1.06
C PHE A 10 1.17 -5.95 -1.45
N GLU A 11 0.86 -5.09 -0.48
CA GLU A 11 0.77 -3.66 -0.68
C GLU A 11 2.14 -2.99 -0.45
N MET A 12 2.56 -2.19 -1.42
CA MET A 12 3.89 -1.56 -1.45
C MET A 12 3.81 -0.05 -1.63
N ALA A 13 2.62 0.54 -1.82
CA ALA A 13 2.42 1.97 -2.03
C ALA A 13 3.02 2.83 -0.90
N PRO A 14 2.87 2.51 0.41
CA PRO A 14 3.44 3.35 1.47
C PRO A 14 4.97 3.48 1.46
N ARG A 15 5.67 2.53 0.80
CA ARG A 15 7.13 2.52 0.68
C ARG A 15 7.55 2.78 -0.75
N ASP A 16 7.34 1.80 -1.63
CA ASP A 16 7.90 1.79 -2.98
C ASP A 16 7.19 2.79 -3.89
N GLY A 17 5.86 2.90 -3.77
CA GLY A 17 5.09 3.92 -4.48
C GLY A 17 5.54 5.31 -4.10
N LEU A 18 5.36 5.69 -2.82
CA LEU A 18 5.69 7.03 -2.32
C LEU A 18 7.16 7.43 -2.49
N GLN A 19 8.08 6.47 -2.55
CA GLN A 19 9.50 6.76 -2.80
C GLN A 19 9.76 7.17 -4.26
N ASN A 20 9.00 6.65 -5.22
CA ASN A 20 9.17 6.92 -6.64
C ASN A 20 8.29 8.09 -7.14
N GLU A 21 7.36 8.57 -6.31
CA GLU A 21 6.54 9.74 -6.66
C GLU A 21 7.40 11.01 -6.76
N PRO A 22 7.33 11.73 -7.89
CA PRO A 22 8.07 12.97 -8.05
C PRO A 22 7.44 14.09 -7.23
N GLY A 23 8.25 15.07 -6.82
CA GLY A 23 7.77 16.27 -6.14
C GLY A 23 8.12 16.31 -4.65
N THR A 24 7.29 17.00 -3.87
CA THR A 24 7.56 17.24 -2.45
C THR A 24 7.27 16.00 -1.61
N LEU A 25 8.06 15.83 -0.56
CA LEU A 25 7.93 14.68 0.34
C LEU A 25 6.53 14.66 0.97
N VAL A 26 5.83 13.53 0.85
CA VAL A 26 4.50 13.37 1.44
C VAL A 26 4.59 13.53 2.97
N PRO A 27 3.73 14.37 3.59
CA PRO A 27 3.71 14.54 5.04
C PRO A 27 3.51 13.23 5.79
N THR A 28 4.17 13.08 6.94
CA THR A 28 4.11 11.87 7.75
C THR A 28 2.68 11.50 8.15
N ALA A 29 1.84 12.49 8.48
CA ALA A 29 0.44 12.26 8.83
C ALA A 29 -0.35 11.58 7.70
N THR A 30 -0.16 12.03 6.46
CA THR A 30 -0.80 11.43 5.27
C THR A 30 -0.32 10.00 5.02
N LYS A 31 0.96 9.72 5.28
CA LYS A 31 1.51 8.35 5.18
C LYS A 31 0.85 7.40 6.19
N ILE A 32 0.64 7.88 7.42
CA ILE A 32 -0.03 7.11 8.48
C ILE A 32 -1.47 6.83 8.08
N GLU A 33 -2.22 7.85 7.64
CA GLU A 33 -3.61 7.68 7.20
C GLU A 33 -3.74 6.67 6.06
N LEU A 34 -2.81 6.69 5.09
CA LEU A 34 -2.77 5.72 4.01
C LEU A 34 -2.62 4.28 4.55
N ILE A 35 -1.68 4.05 5.47
CA ILE A 35 -1.45 2.73 6.06
C ILE A 35 -2.67 2.26 6.85
N GLU A 36 -3.29 3.15 7.65
CA GLU A 36 -4.50 2.83 8.42
C GLU A 36 -5.66 2.43 7.51
N ARG A 37 -5.84 3.15 6.39
CA ARG A 37 -6.88 2.82 5.40
C ARG A 37 -6.62 1.48 4.72
N LEU A 38 -5.36 1.16 4.41
CA LEU A 38 -4.98 -0.14 3.83
C LEU A 38 -5.21 -1.28 4.82
N ALA A 39 -4.87 -1.09 6.09
CA ALA A 39 -5.16 -2.06 7.15
C ALA A 39 -6.68 -2.28 7.30
N ASN A 40 -7.47 -1.21 7.28
CA ASN A 40 -8.94 -1.28 7.33
C ASN A 40 -9.54 -1.94 6.08
N ALA A 41 -8.85 -1.90 4.93
CA ALA A 41 -9.24 -2.61 3.71
C ALA A 41 -8.91 -4.11 3.75
N GLY A 42 -8.30 -4.61 4.84
CA GLY A 42 -8.00 -6.02 5.02
C GLY A 42 -6.64 -6.46 4.47
N ILE A 43 -5.78 -5.51 4.07
CA ILE A 43 -4.39 -5.80 3.72
C ILE A 43 -3.65 -6.24 4.99
N ARG A 44 -2.84 -7.30 4.87
CA ARG A 44 -2.10 -7.93 5.96
C ARG A 44 -0.67 -8.30 5.57
#